data_AF-A0A8S1A5V1-F1
#
_entry.id   AF-A0A8S1A5V1-F1
#
_cell.length_a   1.000
_cell.length_b   1.000
_cell.length_c   1.000
_cell.angle_alpha   90.00
_cell.angle_beta   90.00
_cell.angle_gamma   90.00
#
_symmetry.space_group_name_H-M   'P 1'
#
loop_
_entity.id
_entity.type
_entity.pdbx_description
1 polymer ?
#
loop_
_entity_poly.entity_id
_entity_poly.type
_entity_poly.pdbx_seq_one_letter_code
_entity_poly.pdbx_strand_id
1 'polypeptide(L)'
;MEKDAFWFSCRHDIMEILLEAIVHQALGPLSGPEILIFKRFREICLDIDQNKFSTVSSNPDALRYVGKIAGSAILFAEKQPRDDYKVLLTLPIIFLEGVPNNGK
;
A
#
# COMPACT_ATOMS: atom_id res chain seq x y z
N MET A 1 -14.52 29.24 -18.49
CA MET A 1 -14.41 27.90 -19.10
C MET A 1 -14.18 26.92 -17.96
N GLU A 2 -15.24 26.36 -17.39
CA GLU A 2 -15.20 25.64 -16.10
C GLU A 2 -16.08 24.38 -16.11
N LYS A 3 -16.30 23.74 -17.27
CA LYS A 3 -17.27 22.64 -17.37
C LYS A 3 -16.80 21.34 -18.01
N ASP A 4 -15.53 21.20 -18.38
CA ASP A 4 -15.08 20.01 -19.13
C ASP A 4 -14.08 19.10 -18.39
N ALA A 5 -13.71 19.40 -17.13
CA ALA A 5 -12.73 18.59 -16.39
C ALA A 5 -13.35 17.37 -15.67
N PHE A 6 -14.67 17.28 -15.57
CA PHE A 6 -15.35 16.26 -14.75
C PHE A 6 -15.53 14.90 -15.46
N TRP A 7 -15.16 14.79 -16.74
CA TRP A 7 -15.45 13.62 -17.58
C TRP A 7 -14.29 12.64 -17.77
N PHE A 8 -13.14 12.88 -17.12
CA PHE A 8 -11.95 12.03 -17.29
C PHE A 8 -11.45 11.33 -16.03
N SER A 9 -12.14 11.46 -14.89
CA SER A 9 -11.77 10.72 -13.69
C SER A 9 -11.95 9.23 -13.97
N CYS A 10 -10.84 8.56 -14.27
CA CYS A 10 -10.79 7.12 -14.47
C CYS A 10 -11.21 6.45 -13.16
N ARG A 11 -11.56 5.15 -13.20
CA ARG A 11 -11.84 4.41 -11.94
C ARG A 11 -10.70 4.54 -10.93
N HIS A 12 -9.46 4.69 -11.42
CA HIS A 12 -8.29 4.99 -10.60
C HIS A 12 -8.45 6.30 -9.83
N ASP A 13 -8.79 7.40 -10.50
CA ASP A 13 -8.88 8.73 -9.88
C ASP A 13 -10.03 8.82 -8.87
N ILE A 14 -11.17 8.17 -9.17
CA ILE A 14 -12.29 8.08 -8.22
C ILE A 14 -11.88 7.29 -6.96
N MET A 15 -11.14 6.19 -7.14
CA MET A 15 -10.65 5.39 -6.03
C MET A 15 -9.55 6.10 -5.24
N GLU A 16 -8.69 6.88 -5.90
CA GLU A 16 -7.67 7.69 -5.25
C GLU A 16 -8.31 8.76 -4.36
N ILE A 17 -9.32 9.48 -4.86
CA ILE A 17 -10.09 10.45 -4.07
C ILE A 17 -10.82 9.77 -2.90
N LEU A 18 -11.44 8.61 -3.13
CA LEU A 18 -12.13 7.86 -2.07
C LEU A 18 -11.13 7.36 -1.00
N LEU A 19 -9.99 6.82 -1.44
CA LEU A 19 -8.94 6.34 -0.56
C LEU A 19 -8.34 7.51 0.23
N GLU A 20 -8.05 8.64 -0.41
CA GLU A 20 -7.61 9.86 0.25
C GLU A 20 -8.62 10.30 1.30
N ALA A 21 -9.92 10.36 0.98
CA ALA A 21 -10.95 10.76 1.93
C ALA A 21 -11.03 9.81 3.14
N ILE A 22 -10.98 8.50 2.91
CA ILE A 22 -10.99 7.48 3.99
C ILE A 22 -9.72 7.59 4.83
N VAL A 23 -8.57 7.69 4.20
CA VAL A 23 -7.27 7.79 4.87
C VAL A 23 -7.18 9.09 5.66
N HIS A 24 -7.65 10.20 5.11
CA HIS A 24 -7.72 11.50 5.79
C HIS A 24 -8.65 11.44 7.00
N GLN A 25 -9.80 10.76 6.87
CA GLN A 25 -10.71 10.57 8.00
C GLN A 25 -10.12 9.69 9.09
N ALA A 26 -9.37 8.64 8.72
CA ALA A 26 -8.78 7.70 9.66
C ALA A 26 -7.49 8.22 10.32
N LEU A 27 -6.68 8.97 9.59
CA LEU A 27 -5.31 9.35 9.98
C LEU A 27 -5.09 10.86 10.11
N GLY A 28 -6.08 11.68 9.75
CA GLY A 28 -5.96 13.13 9.68
C GLY A 28 -5.29 13.62 8.38
N PRO A 29 -5.15 14.95 8.20
CA PRO A 29 -4.51 15.53 7.03
C PRO A 29 -3.06 15.06 6.87
N LEU A 30 -2.76 14.46 5.73
CA LEU A 30 -1.43 13.99 5.36
C LEU A 30 -0.79 15.03 4.43
N SER A 31 0.17 15.81 4.92
CA SER A 31 0.93 16.77 4.13
C SER A 31 2.38 16.29 3.93
N GLY A 32 2.78 16.04 2.68
CA GLY A 32 4.18 15.88 2.28
C GLY A 32 4.94 14.71 2.92
N PRO A 33 6.29 14.66 2.82
CA PRO A 33 7.14 13.49 3.11
C PRO A 33 7.16 13.07 4.58
N GLU A 34 6.42 13.75 5.45
CA GLU A 34 6.27 13.45 6.86
C GLU A 34 4.91 12.82 7.18
N ILE A 35 4.41 11.97 6.29
CA ILE A 35 3.17 11.24 6.50
C ILE A 35 3.29 10.44 7.82
N LEU A 36 2.48 10.80 8.81
CA LEU A 36 2.56 10.32 10.20
C LEU A 36 2.57 8.79 10.34
N ILE A 37 1.85 8.09 9.46
CA ILE A 37 1.85 6.62 9.44
C ILE A 37 3.23 6.04 9.16
N PHE A 38 4.04 6.68 8.32
CA PHE A 38 5.39 6.21 8.01
C PHE A 38 6.38 6.48 9.13
N LYS A 39 6.27 7.63 9.81
CA LYS A 39 7.07 7.91 11.01
C LYS A 39 6.79 6.88 12.11
N ARG A 40 5.51 6.67 12.42
CA ARG A 40 5.08 5.67 13.41
C ARG A 40 5.47 4.26 12.99
N PHE A 41 5.28 3.91 11.72
CA PHE A 41 5.69 2.62 11.20
C PHE A 41 7.20 2.43 11.34
N ARG A 42 8.03 3.43 10.99
CA ARG A 42 9.49 3.35 11.13
C ARG A 42 9.93 3.11 12.58
N GLU A 43 9.31 3.79 13.53
CA GLU A 43 9.58 3.63 14.96
C GLU A 43 9.22 2.22 15.44
N ILE A 44 8.03 1.73 15.07
CA ILE A 44 7.53 0.43 15.52
C ILE A 44 8.17 -0.73 14.75
N CYS A 45 8.56 -0.55 13.49
CA CYS A 45 9.07 -1.60 12.60
C CYS A 45 10.30 -2.31 13.17
N LEU A 46 11.11 -1.61 13.98
CA LEU A 46 12.27 -2.20 14.65
C LEU A 46 11.87 -3.18 15.77
N ASP A 47 10.70 -3.00 16.37
CA ASP A 47 10.19 -3.80 17.49
C ASP A 47 9.25 -4.94 17.02
N ILE A 48 8.98 -5.02 15.72
CA ILE A 48 8.12 -6.08 15.18
C ILE A 48 8.89 -7.41 15.16
N ASP A 49 8.38 -8.39 15.91
CA ASP A 49 8.90 -9.75 15.92
C ASP A 49 8.63 -10.45 14.58
N GLN A 50 9.68 -10.55 13.76
CA GLN A 50 9.64 -11.16 12.43
C GLN A 50 9.30 -12.66 12.49
N ASN A 51 9.48 -13.33 13.63
CA ASN A 51 9.10 -14.74 13.78
C ASN A 51 7.58 -14.95 13.80
N LYS A 52 6.82 -13.86 14.00
CA LYS A 52 5.35 -13.87 13.94
C LYS A 52 4.81 -13.55 12.55
N PHE A 53 5.68 -13.34 11.56
CA PHE A 53 5.25 -13.11 10.20
C PHE A 53 4.59 -14.34 9.61
N SER A 54 3.46 -14.11 8.97
CA SER A 54 2.61 -15.15 8.41
C SER A 54 2.23 -14.72 7.01
N THR A 55 2.40 -15.59 6.02
CA THR A 55 2.02 -15.30 4.63
C THR A 55 0.53 -15.51 4.42
N VAL A 56 0.01 -15.07 3.29
CA VAL A 56 -1.40 -15.28 2.92
C VAL A 56 -1.79 -16.77 2.95
N SER A 57 -0.90 -17.70 2.63
CA SER A 57 -1.20 -19.15 2.67
C SER A 57 -1.47 -19.67 4.08
N SER A 58 -0.98 -18.99 5.11
CA SER A 58 -1.28 -19.33 6.51
C SER A 58 -2.69 -18.89 6.95
N ASN A 59 -3.39 -18.09 6.14
CA ASN A 59 -4.74 -17.59 6.43
C ASN A 59 -5.70 -17.86 5.24
N PRO A 60 -6.49 -18.95 5.29
CA PRO A 60 -7.39 -19.33 4.20
C PRO A 60 -8.45 -18.28 3.86
N ASP A 61 -8.93 -17.53 4.87
CA ASP A 61 -9.89 -16.45 4.66
C ASP A 61 -9.25 -15.30 3.90
N ALA A 62 -8.05 -14.87 4.31
CA ALA A 62 -7.30 -13.81 3.61
C ALA A 62 -7.03 -14.21 2.15
N LEU A 63 -6.60 -15.46 1.92
CA LEU A 63 -6.34 -16.01 0.58
C LEU A 63 -7.55 -15.89 -0.34
N ARG A 64 -8.77 -16.10 0.18
CA ARG A 64 -10.01 -15.96 -0.60
C ARG A 64 -10.24 -14.55 -1.11
N TYR A 65 -9.87 -13.53 -0.33
CA TYR A 65 -10.04 -12.12 -0.71
C TYR A 65 -8.93 -11.64 -1.63
N VAL A 66 -7.67 -11.97 -1.33
CA VAL A 66 -6.53 -11.39 -2.03
C VAL A 66 -6.05 -12.23 -3.22
N GLY A 67 -6.42 -13.51 -3.32
CA GLY A 67 -5.90 -14.42 -4.36
C GLY A 67 -6.13 -13.91 -5.79
N LYS A 68 -7.23 -13.22 -6.07
CA LYS A 68 -7.53 -12.65 -7.39
C LYS A 68 -6.76 -11.35 -7.70
N ILE A 69 -6.24 -10.68 -6.68
CA ILE A 69 -5.56 -9.38 -6.81
C ILE A 69 -4.08 -9.45 -6.46
N ALA A 70 -3.58 -10.58 -5.96
CA ALA A 70 -2.22 -10.72 -5.46
C ALA A 70 -1.18 -10.31 -6.51
N GLY A 71 -1.32 -10.80 -7.75
CA GLY A 71 -0.41 -10.46 -8.85
C GLY A 71 -0.41 -8.97 -9.22
N SER A 72 -1.59 -8.33 -9.29
CA SER A 72 -1.67 -6.89 -9.60
C SER A 72 -1.20 -6.02 -8.44
N ALA A 73 -1.42 -6.44 -7.19
CA ALA A 73 -0.93 -5.77 -6.00
C ALA A 73 0.60 -5.82 -5.90
N ILE A 74 1.21 -6.99 -6.17
CA ILE A 74 2.68 -7.13 -6.24
C ILE A 74 3.24 -6.22 -7.35
N LEU A 75 2.68 -6.29 -8.56
CA LEU A 75 3.14 -5.47 -9.69
C LEU A 75 3.00 -3.96 -9.41
N PHE A 76 1.94 -3.56 -8.71
CA PHE A 76 1.76 -2.19 -8.27
C PHE A 76 2.86 -1.77 -7.30
N ALA A 77 3.12 -2.59 -6.27
CA ALA A 77 4.14 -2.30 -5.27
C ALA A 77 5.56 -2.19 -5.86
N GLU A 78 5.91 -3.02 -6.84
CA GLU A 78 7.21 -2.99 -7.52
C GLU A 78 7.41 -1.75 -8.41
N LYS A 79 6.32 -1.20 -8.97
CA LYS A 79 6.38 -0.08 -9.93
C LYS A 79 6.29 1.30 -9.27
N GLN A 80 6.32 1.38 -7.95
CA GLN A 80 6.25 2.67 -7.27
C GLN A 80 7.54 3.45 -7.50
N PRO A 81 7.46 4.69 -8.02
CA PRO A 81 8.64 5.49 -8.39
C PRO A 81 9.36 6.10 -7.18
N ARG A 82 8.81 5.94 -5.98
CA ARG A 82 9.26 6.61 -4.75
C ARG A 82 9.96 5.65 -3.80
N ASP A 83 11.23 5.95 -3.52
CA ASP A 83 12.12 5.11 -2.72
C ASP A 83 11.88 5.22 -1.21
N ASP A 84 11.31 6.33 -0.73
CA ASP A 84 11.00 6.61 0.67
C ASP A 84 9.98 5.63 1.29
N TYR A 85 9.29 4.84 0.45
CA TYR A 85 8.28 3.86 0.88
C TYR A 85 8.66 2.41 0.62
N LYS A 86 9.88 2.11 0.14
CA LYS A 86 10.29 0.75 -0.26
C LYS A 86 10.06 -0.31 0.81
N VAL A 87 10.39 -0.03 2.07
CA VAL A 87 10.18 -0.98 3.19
C VAL A 87 8.69 -1.28 3.39
N LEU A 88 7.83 -0.27 3.35
CA LEU A 88 6.38 -0.48 3.48
C LEU A 88 5.82 -1.26 2.29
N LEU A 89 6.31 -0.98 1.08
CA LEU A 89 5.88 -1.69 -0.14
C LEU A 89 6.38 -3.13 -0.20
N THR A 90 7.48 -3.45 0.50
CA THR A 90 8.07 -4.79 0.58
C THR A 90 7.21 -5.74 1.42
N LEU A 91 6.56 -5.24 2.47
CA LEU A 91 5.74 -6.06 3.37
C LEU A 91 4.54 -6.72 2.66
N PRO A 92 3.70 -6.01 1.87
CA PRO A 92 2.66 -6.62 1.07
C PRO A 92 3.18 -7.66 0.08
N ILE A 93 4.36 -7.44 -0.52
CA ILE A 93 4.96 -8.39 -1.46
C ILE A 93 5.27 -9.70 -0.73
N ILE A 94 5.94 -9.63 0.43
CA ILE A 94 6.28 -10.81 1.26
C ILE A 94 5.00 -11.50 1.75
N PHE A 95 4.02 -10.73 2.23
CA PHE A 95 2.74 -11.27 2.70
C PHE A 95 2.01 -12.05 1.61
N LEU A 96 2.05 -11.55 0.37
CA LEU A 96 1.45 -12.19 -0.80
C LEU A 96 2.35 -13.24 -1.46
N GLU A 97 3.44 -13.63 -0.80
CA GLU A 97 4.40 -14.65 -1.27
C GLU A 97 5.14 -14.28 -2.56
N GLY A 98 5.18 -12.99 -2.88
CA GLY A 98 6.07 -12.45 -3.90
C GLY A 98 7.51 -12.36 -3.40
N VAL A 99 8.46 -12.34 -4.33
CA VAL A 99 9.87 -12.09 -4.05
C VAL A 99 10.13 -10.60 -4.24
N PRO A 100 10.41 -9.83 -3.17
CA PRO A 100 10.70 -8.41 -3.32
C PRO A 100 12.00 -8.23 -4.10
N ASN A 101 11.97 -7.34 -5.07
CA ASN A 101 13.16 -6.93 -5.82
C ASN A 101 13.98 -6.02 -4.91
N ASN A 102 14.72 -6.63 -3.98
CA ASN A 102 15.69 -5.94 -3.15
C ASN A 102 16.74 -5.38 -4.09
N GLY A 103 16.63 -4.08 -4.39
CA GLY A 103 17.50 -3.40 -5.34
C GLY A 103 18.95 -3.83 -5.16
N LYS A 104 19.59 -4.21 -6.28
CA LYS A 104 21.04 -4.05 -6.41
C LYS A 104 21.39 -2.57 -6.39
#